data_AF-A0AAU6XTT8-F1
#
_entry.id   AF-A0AAU6XTT8-F1
#
_cell.length_a   1.000
_cell.length_b   1.000
_cell.length_c   1.000
_cell.angle_alpha   90.00
_cell.angle_beta   90.00
_cell.angle_gamma   90.00
#
_symmetry.space_group_name_H-M   'P 1'
#
loop_
_entity.id
_entity.type
_entity.pdbx_description
1 polymer ?
#
loop_
_entity_poly.entity_id
_entity_poly.type
_entity_poly.pdbx_seq_one_letter_code
_entity_poly.pdbx_strand_id
1 'polypeptide(L)' 'MAKAKNDKAASGGITAYSVKTKTKNVPMVDPVIDVKSGRYIATGKDADGNKMAAIMSKATAEEHIEKGNAKKGTGWS' A
#
# COMPACT_ATOMS: atom_id res chain seq x y z
N MET A 1 -12.90 -21.72 -17.24
CA MET A 1 -11.52 -21.38 -16.82
C MET A 1 -11.15 -20.04 -17.44
N ALA A 2 -10.62 -19.08 -16.66
CA ALA A 2 -9.69 -18.01 -17.09
C ALA A 2 -9.44 -17.03 -15.92
N LYS A 3 -8.71 -17.47 -14.90
CA LYS A 3 -7.98 -16.56 -13.99
C LYS A 3 -6.53 -16.57 -14.46
N ALA A 4 -6.16 -15.61 -15.27
CA ALA A 4 -4.77 -15.39 -15.65
C ALA A 4 -4.52 -13.89 -15.73
N LYS A 5 -3.95 -13.32 -14.66
CA LYS A 5 -2.93 -12.25 -14.64
C LYS A 5 -2.22 -12.27 -13.27
N ASN A 6 -1.43 -13.32 -13.03
CA ASN A 6 -0.15 -13.13 -12.33
C ASN A 6 0.77 -12.52 -13.41
N ASP A 7 1.64 -11.56 -13.15
CA ASP A 7 2.89 -11.77 -12.43
C ASP A 7 3.44 -10.42 -11.94
N LYS A 8 4.04 -10.43 -10.74
CA LYS A 8 4.61 -9.31 -9.97
C LYS A 8 3.69 -8.52 -9.02
N ALA A 9 2.52 -9.06 -8.67
CA ALA A 9 1.71 -8.62 -7.51
C ALA A 9 1.70 -9.66 -6.36
N ALA A 10 2.49 -10.73 -6.48
CA ALA A 10 2.56 -11.85 -5.54
C ALA A 10 3.59 -11.66 -4.41
N SER A 11 3.82 -10.41 -3.97
CA SER A 11 4.80 -10.09 -2.93
C SER A 11 4.17 -9.30 -1.79
N GLY A 12 3.02 -9.74 -1.25
CA GLY A 12 2.43 -9.21 0.00
C GLY A 12 2.19 -7.69 0.11
N GLY A 13 2.44 -6.95 -0.96
CA GLY A 13 2.62 -5.50 -0.95
C GLY A 13 1.31 -4.76 -0.83
N ILE A 14 1.39 -3.51 -0.40
CA ILE A 14 0.22 -2.66 -0.29
C ILE A 14 -0.19 -2.23 -1.70
N THR A 15 -1.47 -2.43 -2.03
CA THR A 15 -2.05 -1.88 -3.26
C THR A 15 -2.94 -0.69 -2.92
N ALA A 16 -3.05 0.23 -3.88
CA ALA A 16 -3.78 1.46 -3.68
C ALA A 16 -4.52 1.91 -4.95
N TYR A 17 -5.35 2.92 -4.79
CA TYR A 17 -5.96 3.63 -5.89
C TYR A 17 -5.04 4.75 -6.35
N SER A 18 -4.64 4.73 -7.63
CA SER A 18 -3.92 5.84 -8.24
C SER A 18 -4.91 6.92 -8.66
N VAL A 19 -4.87 8.07 -8.00
CA VAL A 19 -5.80 9.19 -8.27
C VAL A 19 -5.59 9.76 -9.67
N LYS A 20 -4.36 9.68 -10.19
CA LYS A 20 -3.99 10.21 -11.50
C LYS A 20 -4.51 9.32 -12.64
N THR A 21 -4.22 8.02 -12.57
CA THR A 21 -4.61 7.06 -13.63
C THR A 21 -5.99 6.46 -13.40
N LYS A 22 -6.65 6.80 -12.29
CA LYS A 22 -7.95 6.28 -11.86
C LYS A 22 -8.01 4.74 -11.84
N THR A 23 -6.87 4.10 -11.56
CA THR A 23 -6.74 2.65 -11.55
C THR A 23 -6.74 2.13 -10.11
N LYS A 24 -7.51 1.07 -9.87
CA LYS A 24 -7.57 0.37 -8.59
C LYS A 24 -6.53 -0.76 -8.55
N ASN A 25 -6.16 -1.17 -7.33
CA ASN A 25 -5.23 -2.28 -7.08
C ASN A 25 -3.85 -2.08 -7.70
N VAL A 26 -3.38 -0.83 -7.75
CA VAL A 26 -2.04 -0.51 -8.23
C VAL A 26 -1.04 -0.82 -7.12
N PRO A 27 -0.03 -1.67 -7.35
CA PRO A 27 0.97 -1.98 -6.33
C PRO A 27 1.78 -0.74 -5.97
N MET A 28 1.91 -0.46 -4.67
CA MET A 28 2.82 0.57 -4.17
C MET A 28 4.26 0.06 -4.16
N VAL A 29 5.16 0.93 -4.58
CA VAL A 29 6.60 0.80 -4.41
C VAL A 29 6.99 1.50 -3.11
N ASP A 30 7.77 0.80 -2.28
CA ASP A 30 8.27 1.26 -0.97
C ASP A 30 7.22 1.95 -0.08
N PRO A 31 6.11 1.27 0.25
CA PRO A 31 5.05 1.91 1.00
C PRO A 31 5.48 2.21 2.45
N VAL A 32 5.09 3.38 2.92
CA VAL A 32 5.27 3.83 4.31
C VAL A 32 3.89 4.02 4.91
N ILE A 33 3.61 3.33 6.02
CA ILE A 33 2.35 3.51 6.75
C ILE A 33 2.56 4.59 7.80
N ASP A 34 1.81 5.68 7.71
CA ASP A 34 1.71 6.70 8.76
C ASP A 34 0.43 6.50 9.57
N VAL A 35 0.42 7.00 10.81
CA VAL A 35 -0.81 7.16 11.61
C VAL A 35 -1.17 8.65 11.64
N LYS A 36 -2.31 9.01 11.05
CA LYS A 36 -2.81 10.39 11.00
C LYS A 36 -4.23 10.44 11.52
N SER A 37 -4.46 11.20 12.59
CA SER A 37 -5.78 11.36 13.22
C SER A 37 -6.47 10.02 13.53
N GLY A 38 -5.73 9.04 14.07
CA GLY A 38 -6.23 7.71 14.40
C GLY A 38 -6.45 6.77 13.20
N ARG A 39 -6.06 7.18 11.99
CA ARG A 39 -6.16 6.36 10.77
C ARG A 39 -4.79 5.91 10.31
N TYR A 40 -4.71 4.66 9.86
CA TYR A 40 -3.51 4.08 9.29
C TYR A 40 -3.53 4.29 7.78
N ILE A 41 -2.56 5.05 7.28
CA ILE A 41 -2.51 5.50 5.90
C ILE A 41 -1.18 5.05 5.31
N ALA A 42 -1.22 4.07 4.41
CA ALA A 42 -0.08 3.75 3.56
C ALA A 42 0.06 4.80 2.48
N THR A 43 1.26 5.34 2.33
CA THR A 43 1.64 6.27 1.29
C THR A 43 2.80 5.70 0.51
N GLY A 44 2.84 5.94 -0.79
CA GLY A 44 3.88 5.41 -1.67
C GLY A 44 3.77 5.97 -3.07
N LYS A 45 4.51 5.37 -3.99
CA LYS A 45 4.43 5.68 -5.43
C LYS A 45 4.08 4.43 -6.22
N ASP A 46 3.44 4.59 -7.37
CA ASP A 46 3.39 3.52 -8.38
C ASP A 46 4.70 3.43 -9.17
N ALA A 47 4.77 2.48 -10.10
CA ALA A 47 5.93 2.29 -10.98
C ALA A 47 6.22 3.53 -11.86
N ASP A 48 5.21 4.35 -12.12
CA ASP A 48 5.30 5.58 -12.93
C ASP A 48 5.62 6.82 -12.06
N GLY A 49 5.86 6.64 -10.76
CA GLY A 49 6.18 7.69 -9.82
C GLY A 49 4.99 8.52 -9.34
N ASN A 50 3.76 8.12 -9.66
CA ASN A 50 2.56 8.82 -9.21
C ASN A 50 2.30 8.51 -7.73
N LYS A 51 1.97 9.56 -6.97
CA LYS A 51 1.68 9.43 -5.54
C LYS A 51 0.40 8.63 -5.33
N MET A 52 0.45 7.68 -4.40
CA MET A 52 -0.69 6.85 -4.00
C MET A 52 -0.86 6.87 -2.49
N ALA A 53 -2.11 6.70 -2.05
CA ALA A 53 -2.47 6.54 -0.67
C ALA A 53 -3.52 5.42 -0.52
N ALA A 54 -3.39 4.61 0.52
CA ALA A 54 -4.37 3.61 0.90
C ALA A 54 -4.65 3.73 2.40
N ILE A 55 -5.94 3.84 2.75
CA ILE A 55 -6.37 3.83 4.14
C ILE A 55 -6.68 2.37 4.51
N MET A 56 -6.19 1.94 5.66
CA MET A 56 -6.39 0.58 6.16
C MET A 56 -6.68 0.56 7.66
N SER A 57 -7.04 -0.64 8.14
CA SER A 57 -7.19 -0.90 9.57
C SER A 57 -5.83 -1.02 10.26
N LYS A 58 -5.82 -0.86 11.59
CA LYS A 58 -4.63 -1.09 12.41
C LYS A 58 -4.04 -2.49 12.21
N ALA A 59 -4.89 -3.52 12.24
CA ALA A 59 -4.47 -4.92 12.12
C ALA A 59 -3.76 -5.18 10.78
N THR A 60 -4.36 -4.69 9.68
CA THR A 60 -3.76 -4.81 8.34
C THR A 60 -2.44 -4.04 8.24
N ALA A 61 -2.36 -2.85 8.84
CA ALA A 61 -1.14 -2.07 8.88
C ALA A 61 -0.02 -2.82 9.59
N GLU A 62 -0.29 -3.34 10.79
CA GLU A 62 0.66 -4.13 11.58
C GLU A 62 1.12 -5.38 10.82
N GLU A 63 0.20 -6.10 10.18
CA GLU A 63 0.50 -7.27 9.36
C GLU A 63 1.45 -6.94 8.19
N HIS A 64 1.23 -5.80 7.50
CA HIS A 64 2.14 -5.39 6.41
C HIS A 64 3.51 -4.98 6.92
N ILE A 65 3.61 -4.34 8.08
CA ILE A 65 4.89 -4.02 8.71
C ILE A 65 5.63 -5.29 9.12
N GLU A 66 4.94 -6.22 9.79
CA GLU A 66 5.52 -7.48 10.27
C GLU A 66 6.03 -8.35 9.13
N LYS A 67 5.28 -8.39 8.02
CA LYS A 67 5.69 -9.09 6.80
C LYS A 67 6.79 -8.37 6.01
N GLY A 68 7.24 -7.18 6.44
CA GLY A 68 8.24 -6.38 5.74
C GLY A 68 7.75 -5.74 4.44
N ASN A 69 6.43 -5.71 4.23
CA ASN A 69 5.82 -5.15 3.02
C ASN A 69 5.72 -3.62 3.08
N ALA A 70 5.89 -3.01 4.26
CA ALA A 70 5.86 -1.57 4.45
C ALA A 70 6.74 -1.13 5.62
N LYS A 71 7.06 0.16 5.67
CA LYS A 71 7.81 0.78 6.78
C LYS A 71 6.89 1.56 7.70
N LYS A 72 7.20 1.58 9.01
CA LYS A 72 6.53 2.46 9.97
C LYS A 72 6.98 3.89 9.71
N GLY A 73 6.02 4.76 9.41
CA GLY A 73 6.22 6.18 9.25
C GLY A 73 6.00 6.93 10.55
N THR A 74 5.53 8.16 10.40
CA THR A 74 5.17 9.07 11.50
C THR A 74 3.87 8.65 12.19
N GLY A 75 3.77 8.89 13.50
CA GLY A 75 2.56 8.62 14.29
C GLY A 75 2.44 7.20 14.88
N TRP A 76 3.44 6.35 14.68
CA TRP A 76 3.56 5.06 15.38
C TRP A 76 4.16 5.19 16.80
N SER A 77 4.44 6.41 17.23
CA SER A 77 5.01 6.78 18.53
C SER A 77 4.04 6.61 19.68
#